data_AF-A0A834Y2U6-F1
#
_entry.id   AF-A0A834Y2U6-F1
#
_cell.length_a   1.000
_cell.length_b   1.000
_cell.length_c   1.000
_cell.angle_alpha   90.00
_cell.angle_beta   90.00
_cell.angle_gamma   90.00
#
_symmetry.space_group_name_H-M   'P 1'
#
loop_
_entity.id
_entity.type
_entity.pdbx_description
1 polymer ?
#
loop_
_entity_poly.entity_id
_entity_poly.type
_entity_poly.pdbx_seq_one_letter_code
_entity_poly.pdbx_strand_id
1 'polypeptide(L)'
;MDQWVLKKLMEWDLKKWEITFKDEEVTEESFKCLTQSMIEKLIPKTGPQAVFLKRWNSEFGISNNPGPSSVDFSLSQEGIDEKMKPKVVTIETCDPISNLEDTLRRSVLGIVVLNHYRRHKSLSAATRPLLADAILHVEMRTDTSMLVRTQRFGDLRQIIVRTFPSEYPDDWYVSSYTDKEGGRQVPCSGLLVRKYYIIRRLLLNSGTVYSAKGKKRTSSETI
;
A
#
# COMPACT_ATOMS: atom_id res chain seq x y z
N MET A 1 -25.40 5.39 20.12
CA MET A 1 -24.03 5.76 20.53
C MET A 1 -23.88 5.63 22.03
N ASP A 2 -22.83 4.94 22.46
CA ASP A 2 -22.61 4.64 23.88
C ASP A 2 -21.76 5.73 24.56
N GLN A 3 -21.77 5.75 25.90
CA GLN A 3 -21.02 6.72 26.70
C GLN A 3 -19.51 6.68 26.42
N TRP A 4 -18.99 5.52 26.05
CA TRP A 4 -17.59 5.35 25.66
C TRP A 4 -17.24 6.18 24.41
N VAL A 5 -18.08 6.13 23.37
CA VAL A 5 -17.85 6.87 22.11
C VAL A 5 -17.99 8.37 22.35
N LEU A 6 -18.97 8.79 23.13
CA LEU A 6 -19.13 10.19 23.52
C LEU A 6 -17.88 10.73 24.22
N LYS A 7 -17.36 9.98 25.18
CA LYS A 7 -16.13 10.34 25.90
C LYS A 7 -14.94 10.48 24.95
N LYS A 8 -14.78 9.55 23.99
CA LYS A 8 -13.73 9.62 22.97
C LYS A 8 -13.85 10.85 22.08
N LEU A 9 -15.06 11.20 21.63
CA LEU A 9 -15.29 12.40 20.84
C LEU A 9 -14.97 13.69 21.62
N MET A 10 -15.22 13.72 22.93
CA MET A 10 -14.80 14.85 23.79
C MET A 10 -13.27 14.92 23.95
N GLU A 11 -12.62 13.80 24.26
CA GLU A 11 -11.16 13.69 24.34
C GLU A 11 -10.47 14.14 23.05
N TRP A 12 -11.13 13.92 21.91
CA TRP A 12 -10.60 14.21 20.59
C TRP A 12 -10.90 15.61 20.05
N ASP A 13 -11.60 16.44 20.84
CA ASP A 13 -12.10 17.76 20.43
C ASP A 13 -13.00 17.68 19.16
N LEU A 14 -13.79 16.61 19.09
CA LEU A 14 -14.71 16.30 17.99
C LEU A 14 -16.17 16.21 18.45
N LYS A 15 -16.48 16.73 19.65
CA LYS A 15 -17.84 16.75 20.23
C LYS A 15 -18.89 17.36 19.29
N LYS A 16 -18.50 18.27 18.39
CA LYS A 16 -19.41 18.84 17.39
C LYS A 16 -20.07 17.80 16.45
N TRP A 17 -19.50 16.60 16.37
CA TRP A 17 -20.03 15.48 15.58
C TRP A 17 -20.82 14.46 16.43
N GLU A 18 -21.06 14.75 17.72
CA GLU A 18 -21.83 13.90 18.64
C GLU A 18 -23.18 13.50 18.06
N ILE A 19 -23.92 14.45 17.49
CA ILE A 19 -25.24 14.20 16.91
C ILE A 19 -25.12 13.20 15.75
N THR A 20 -24.17 13.39 14.84
CA THR A 20 -23.96 12.49 13.70
C THR A 20 -23.58 11.07 14.12
N PHE A 21 -22.71 10.91 15.13
CA PHE A 21 -22.37 9.58 15.64
C PHE A 21 -23.52 8.93 16.41
N LYS A 22 -24.39 9.73 17.03
CA LYS A 22 -25.60 9.26 17.69
C LYS A 22 -26.65 8.81 16.68
N ASP A 23 -26.88 9.59 15.63
CA ASP A 23 -27.86 9.32 14.58
C ASP A 23 -27.47 8.10 13.74
N GLU A 24 -26.18 7.91 13.47
CA GLU A 24 -25.62 6.73 12.78
C GLU A 24 -25.38 5.54 13.73
N GLU A 25 -25.91 5.61 14.95
CA GLU A 25 -25.88 4.54 15.96
C GLU A 25 -24.48 3.94 16.22
N VAL A 26 -23.44 4.78 16.18
CA VAL A 26 -22.06 4.30 16.34
C VAL A 26 -21.83 3.89 17.81
N THR A 27 -21.73 2.59 18.06
CA THR A 27 -21.43 1.95 19.36
C THR A 27 -19.93 1.78 19.52
N GLU A 28 -19.46 1.39 20.72
CA GLU A 28 -18.03 1.11 20.92
C GLU A 28 -17.50 0.05 19.94
N GLU A 29 -18.29 -0.98 19.65
CA GLU A 29 -17.90 -2.07 18.74
C GLU A 29 -17.80 -1.60 17.29
N SER A 30 -18.79 -0.85 16.79
CA SER A 30 -18.75 -0.33 15.42
C SER A 30 -17.71 0.78 15.24
N PHE A 31 -17.45 1.57 16.30
CA PHE A 31 -16.39 2.58 16.32
C PHE A 31 -14.99 2.00 16.06
N LYS A 32 -14.69 0.82 16.63
CA LYS A 32 -13.42 0.10 16.44
C LYS A 32 -13.25 -0.46 15.02
N CYS A 33 -14.35 -0.61 14.28
CA CYS A 33 -14.39 -1.22 12.95
C CYS A 33 -14.63 -0.20 11.82
N LEU A 34 -14.58 1.10 12.12
CA LEU A 34 -14.82 2.15 11.12
C LEU A 34 -13.83 2.07 9.96
N THR A 35 -14.34 2.20 8.74
CA THR A 35 -13.52 2.30 7.53
C THR A 35 -13.37 3.75 7.09
N GLN A 36 -12.37 4.05 6.25
CA GLN A 36 -12.15 5.41 5.71
C GLN A 36 -13.43 6.00 5.09
N SER A 37 -14.19 5.21 4.32
CA SER A 37 -15.42 5.67 3.68
C SER A 37 -16.57 5.91 4.66
N MET A 38 -16.59 5.21 5.79
CA MET A 38 -17.55 5.47 6.88
C MET A 38 -17.18 6.74 7.63
N ILE A 39 -15.89 6.96 7.88
CA ILE A 39 -15.37 8.18 8.54
C ILE A 39 -15.66 9.42 7.69
N GLU A 40 -15.56 9.31 6.36
CA GLU A 40 -15.91 10.39 5.43
C GLU A 40 -17.38 10.81 5.52
N LYS A 41 -18.29 9.88 5.84
CA LYS A 41 -19.71 10.15 6.04
C LYS A 41 -19.97 10.77 7.42
N LEU A 42 -19.34 10.24 8.46
CA LEU A 42 -19.52 10.68 9.84
C LEU A 42 -18.93 12.07 10.10
N ILE A 43 -17.80 12.38 9.45
CA ILE A 43 -17.10 13.64 9.58
C ILE A 43 -16.78 14.09 8.17
N PRO A 44 -17.60 14.91 7.49
CA PRO A 44 -17.36 15.28 6.08
C PRO A 44 -16.27 16.33 5.86
N LYS A 45 -15.84 17.04 6.91
CA LYS A 45 -14.82 18.11 6.79
C LYS A 45 -13.41 17.55 6.86
N THR A 46 -12.58 17.86 5.87
CA THR A 46 -11.20 17.34 5.71
C THR A 46 -10.28 17.56 6.92
N GLY A 47 -10.32 18.73 7.56
CA GLY A 47 -9.50 19.02 8.75
C GLY A 47 -9.86 18.12 9.94
N PRO A 48 -11.12 18.14 10.42
CA PRO A 48 -11.60 17.23 11.46
C PRO A 48 -11.43 15.74 11.13
N GLN A 49 -11.59 15.33 9.86
CA GLN A 49 -11.31 13.96 9.41
C GLN A 49 -9.87 13.56 9.70
N ALA A 50 -8.90 14.40 9.33
CA ALA A 50 -7.49 14.11 9.53
C ALA A 50 -7.16 13.96 11.03
N VAL A 51 -7.76 14.79 11.89
CA VAL A 51 -7.61 14.68 13.35
C VAL A 51 -8.18 13.37 13.87
N PHE A 52 -9.39 12.99 13.43
CA PHE A 52 -10.02 11.73 13.81
C PHE A 52 -9.18 10.53 13.36
N LEU A 53 -8.79 10.49 12.09
CA LEU A 53 -8.01 9.39 11.50
C LEU A 53 -6.66 9.20 12.20
N LYS A 54 -5.96 10.29 12.52
CA LYS A 54 -4.69 10.22 13.27
C LYS A 54 -4.88 9.52 14.62
N ARG A 55 -5.89 9.93 15.40
CA ARG A 55 -6.12 9.39 16.74
C ARG A 55 -6.68 7.95 16.69
N TRP A 56 -7.60 7.69 15.76
CA TRP A 56 -8.17 6.37 15.55
C TRP A 56 -7.12 5.34 15.12
N ASN A 57 -6.25 5.68 14.16
CA ASN A 57 -5.13 4.82 13.77
C ASN A 57 -4.12 4.58 14.90
N SER A 58 -3.96 5.54 15.81
CA SER A 58 -3.05 5.40 16.96
C SER A 58 -3.61 4.47 18.03
N GLU A 59 -4.93 4.46 18.26
CA GLU A 59 -5.57 3.67 19.31
C GLU A 59 -6.05 2.28 18.84
N PHE A 60 -6.52 2.15 17.59
CA PHE A 60 -7.18 0.93 17.07
C PHE A 60 -6.51 0.36 15.82
N GLY A 61 -5.36 0.90 15.42
CA GLY A 61 -4.63 0.48 14.24
C GLY A 61 -3.99 -0.91 14.38
N ILE A 62 -4.79 -1.98 14.37
CA ILE A 62 -4.34 -3.31 13.95
C ILE A 62 -4.37 -3.34 12.42
N SER A 63 -3.19 -3.23 11.79
CA SER A 63 -2.90 -3.61 10.39
C SER A 63 -3.94 -3.19 9.32
N ASN A 64 -4.24 -1.90 9.22
CA ASN A 64 -4.65 -1.29 7.95
C ASN A 64 -3.61 -0.21 7.58
N ASN A 65 -2.42 -0.71 7.19
CA ASN A 65 -1.18 -0.06 6.73
C ASN A 65 -0.78 1.34 7.27
N PRO A 66 0.45 1.50 7.79
CA PRO A 66 0.93 2.75 8.35
C PRO A 66 1.45 3.71 7.26
N GLY A 67 1.18 4.99 7.45
CA GLY A 67 1.90 6.12 6.85
C GLY A 67 2.05 7.22 7.91
N PRO A 68 3.15 7.99 7.91
CA PRO A 68 3.98 8.18 9.08
C PRO A 68 3.73 9.49 9.83
N SER A 69 3.83 9.42 11.16
CA SER A 69 4.32 10.45 12.12
C SER A 69 3.63 10.17 13.46
N SER A 70 4.28 10.04 14.62
CA SER A 70 5.64 10.32 15.07
C SER A 70 5.72 9.64 16.44
N VAL A 71 6.57 8.62 16.61
CA VAL A 71 6.87 8.09 17.95
C VAL A 71 8.35 8.28 18.21
N ASP A 72 8.57 9.19 19.14
CA ASP A 72 9.78 9.44 19.89
C ASP A 72 10.22 8.12 20.54
N PHE A 73 11.32 7.57 20.03
CA PHE A 73 11.93 6.36 20.57
C PHE A 73 12.94 6.80 21.61
N SER A 74 12.52 6.86 22.87
CA SER A 74 13.45 6.99 24.00
C SER A 74 14.28 5.71 24.12
N LEU A 75 15.44 5.75 23.48
CA LEU A 75 16.51 4.77 23.57
C LEU A 75 17.18 4.96 24.94
N SER A 76 17.08 3.94 25.80
CA SER A 76 17.88 3.89 27.04
C SER A 76 19.35 4.00 26.66
N GLN A 77 20.02 5.02 27.19
CA GLN A 77 21.43 5.30 26.94
C GLN A 77 22.31 4.18 27.52
N GLU A 78 22.84 3.33 26.65
CA GLU A 78 24.14 2.72 26.85
C GLU A 78 25.06 3.16 25.70
N GLY A 79 26.21 3.71 26.09
CA GLY A 79 27.06 4.56 25.27
C GLY A 79 27.50 3.93 23.95
N ILE A 80 27.29 4.68 22.86
CA ILE A 80 27.79 4.32 21.54
C ILE A 80 28.98 5.22 21.22
N ASP A 81 30.14 4.59 21.17
CA ASP A 81 31.43 5.14 20.76
C ASP A 81 31.37 5.66 19.30
N GLU A 82 31.89 6.86 19.08
CA GLU A 82 31.63 7.76 17.94
C GLU A 82 32.30 7.37 16.61
N LYS A 83 32.49 6.07 16.33
CA LYS A 83 33.15 5.59 15.11
C LYS A 83 32.37 4.51 14.38
N MET A 84 31.18 4.83 13.87
CA MET A 84 30.54 3.99 12.87
C MET A 84 30.17 4.81 11.62
N LYS A 85 31.02 4.74 10.60
CA LYS A 85 30.68 5.18 9.24
C LYS A 85 29.48 4.36 8.73
N PRO A 86 28.52 4.94 8.00
CA PRO A 86 27.38 4.20 7.48
C PRO A 86 27.88 3.12 6.52
N LYS A 87 27.66 1.86 6.91
CA LYS A 87 27.93 0.70 6.07
C LYS A 87 26.87 0.69 4.98
N VAL A 88 27.28 0.97 3.74
CA VAL A 88 26.43 0.87 2.55
C VAL A 88 25.83 -0.53 2.52
N VAL A 89 24.51 -0.61 2.75
CA VAL A 89 23.77 -1.87 2.65
C VAL A 89 23.61 -2.17 1.16
N THR A 90 24.41 -3.09 0.66
CA THR A 90 24.27 -3.60 -0.71
C THR A 90 23.00 -4.43 -0.76
N ILE A 91 21.97 -3.96 -1.47
CA ILE A 91 20.76 -4.74 -1.73
C ILE A 91 21.16 -5.82 -2.73
N GLU A 92 21.23 -7.07 -2.28
CA GLU A 92 21.42 -8.21 -3.18
C GLU A 92 20.26 -8.26 -4.17
N THR A 93 20.58 -8.23 -5.47
CA THR A 93 19.59 -8.30 -6.55
C THR A 93 18.98 -9.70 -6.59
N CYS A 94 17.66 -9.79 -6.54
CA CYS A 94 16.95 -11.06 -6.77
C CYS A 94 16.70 -11.27 -8.27
N ASP A 95 16.60 -12.54 -8.67
CA ASP A 95 16.16 -12.89 -10.02
C ASP A 95 14.66 -12.56 -10.24
N PRO A 96 14.26 -12.18 -11.47
CA PRO A 96 12.85 -12.03 -11.83
C PRO A 96 12.03 -13.29 -11.58
N ILE A 97 10.77 -13.12 -11.22
CA ILE A 97 9.86 -14.23 -10.93
C ILE A 97 9.69 -15.11 -12.19
N SER A 98 10.20 -16.35 -12.12
CA SER A 98 9.98 -17.39 -13.12
C SER A 98 8.99 -18.45 -12.61
N ASN A 99 9.05 -18.80 -11.32
CA ASN A 99 8.10 -19.66 -10.63
C ASN A 99 7.36 -18.88 -9.53
N LEU A 100 6.08 -18.60 -9.78
CA LEU A 100 5.26 -17.85 -8.83
C LEU A 100 4.92 -18.67 -7.58
N GLU A 101 4.73 -19.98 -7.69
CA GLU A 101 4.37 -20.79 -6.52
C GLU A 101 5.49 -20.79 -5.47
N ASP A 102 6.73 -20.97 -5.89
CA ASP A 102 7.91 -20.91 -5.01
C ASP A 102 8.07 -19.53 -4.37
N THR A 103 7.82 -18.48 -5.15
CA THR A 103 7.86 -17.10 -4.67
C THR A 103 6.82 -16.87 -3.58
N LEU A 104 5.59 -17.36 -3.78
CA LEU A 104 4.51 -17.22 -2.81
C LEU A 104 4.75 -18.04 -1.54
N ARG A 105 5.37 -19.22 -1.64
CA ARG A 105 5.73 -20.04 -0.47
C ARG A 105 6.71 -19.36 0.48
N ARG A 106 7.51 -18.40 -0.01
CA ARG A 106 8.47 -17.62 0.78
C ARG A 106 7.86 -16.38 1.44
N SER A 107 6.59 -16.08 1.14
CA SER A 107 5.88 -14.89 1.65
C SER A 107 4.70 -15.31 2.50
N VAL A 108 4.53 -14.70 3.68
CA VAL A 108 3.35 -14.94 4.53
C VAL A 108 2.06 -14.63 3.77
N LEU A 109 2.03 -13.51 3.03
CA LEU A 109 0.88 -13.15 2.19
C LEU A 109 0.67 -14.18 1.07
N GLY A 110 1.76 -14.68 0.47
CA GLY A 110 1.69 -15.71 -0.56
C GLY A 110 1.14 -17.03 -0.05
N ILE A 111 1.52 -17.46 1.16
CA ILE A 111 0.98 -18.66 1.82
C ILE A 111 -0.53 -18.53 2.03
N VAL A 112 -1.01 -17.36 2.47
CA VAL A 112 -2.46 -17.09 2.63
C VAL A 112 -3.19 -17.24 1.30
N VAL A 113 -2.65 -16.66 0.22
CA VAL A 113 -3.22 -16.76 -1.14
C VAL A 113 -3.28 -18.22 -1.61
N LEU A 114 -2.18 -18.97 -1.47
CA LEU A 114 -2.10 -20.37 -1.88
C LEU A 114 -3.12 -21.23 -1.12
N ASN A 115 -3.25 -21.02 0.19
CA ASN A 115 -4.19 -21.77 1.03
C ASN A 115 -5.65 -21.46 0.68
N HIS A 116 -5.99 -20.18 0.44
CA HIS A 116 -7.33 -19.81 -0.03
C HIS A 116 -7.65 -20.47 -1.37
N TYR A 117 -6.75 -20.37 -2.34
CA TYR A 117 -6.94 -20.95 -3.66
C TYR A 117 -7.08 -22.47 -3.62
N ARG A 118 -6.28 -23.15 -2.78
CA ARG A 118 -6.38 -24.61 -2.60
C ARG A 118 -7.78 -25.04 -2.16
N ARG A 119 -8.43 -24.26 -1.29
CA ARG A 119 -9.76 -24.55 -0.71
C ARG A 119 -10.90 -24.20 -1.67
N HIS A 120 -10.83 -23.04 -2.33
CA HIS A 120 -11.96 -22.48 -3.10
C HIS A 120 -11.79 -22.57 -4.62
N LYS A 121 -10.61 -23.01 -5.10
CA LYS A 121 -10.22 -23.08 -6.52
C LYS A 121 -10.42 -21.76 -7.28
N SER A 122 -10.43 -20.66 -6.55
CA SER A 122 -10.63 -19.30 -7.02
C SER A 122 -10.00 -18.33 -6.03
N LEU A 123 -9.56 -17.17 -6.53
CA LEU A 123 -9.18 -16.05 -5.68
C LEU A 123 -10.41 -15.19 -5.39
N SER A 124 -10.46 -14.62 -4.19
CA SER A 124 -11.50 -13.67 -3.79
C SER A 124 -11.05 -12.23 -4.00
N ALA A 125 -11.99 -11.30 -3.90
CA ALA A 125 -11.70 -9.87 -3.90
C ALA A 125 -10.71 -9.46 -2.79
N ALA A 126 -10.66 -10.21 -1.68
CA ALA A 126 -9.72 -9.97 -0.58
C ALA A 126 -8.31 -10.54 -0.85
N THR A 127 -8.19 -11.67 -1.54
CA THR A 127 -6.89 -12.33 -1.75
C THR A 127 -6.14 -11.84 -2.99
N ARG A 128 -6.84 -11.36 -4.03
CA ARG A 128 -6.18 -10.82 -5.23
C ARG A 128 -5.24 -9.64 -4.92
N PRO A 129 -5.62 -8.65 -4.08
CA PRO A 129 -4.71 -7.59 -3.67
C PRO A 129 -3.47 -8.10 -2.95
N LEU A 130 -3.60 -9.12 -2.09
CA LEU A 130 -2.47 -9.72 -1.38
C LEU A 130 -1.49 -10.41 -2.33
N LEU A 131 -2.02 -11.10 -3.35
CA LEU A 131 -1.21 -11.69 -4.41
C LEU A 131 -0.45 -10.63 -5.19
N ALA A 132 -1.13 -9.54 -5.59
CA ALA A 132 -0.49 -8.44 -6.30
C ALA A 132 0.64 -7.80 -5.46
N ASP A 133 0.42 -7.58 -4.17
CA ASP A 133 1.43 -7.04 -3.26
C ASP A 133 2.63 -7.99 -3.13
N ALA A 134 2.38 -9.29 -2.94
CA ALA A 134 3.45 -10.30 -2.86
C ALA A 134 4.31 -10.36 -4.13
N ILE A 135 3.69 -10.30 -5.31
CA ILE A 135 4.40 -10.30 -6.60
C ILE A 135 5.24 -9.03 -6.75
N LEU A 136 4.63 -7.85 -6.55
CA LEU A 136 5.30 -6.58 -6.78
C LEU A 136 6.46 -6.35 -5.80
N HIS A 137 6.35 -6.80 -4.55
CA HIS A 137 7.45 -6.69 -3.60
C HIS A 137 8.70 -7.44 -4.03
N VAL A 138 8.53 -8.61 -4.66
CA VAL A 138 9.67 -9.38 -5.18
C VAL A 138 10.16 -8.76 -6.47
N GLU A 139 9.26 -8.46 -7.41
CA GLU A 139 9.62 -7.93 -8.71
C GLU A 139 10.34 -6.57 -8.63
N MET A 140 9.88 -5.68 -7.75
CA MET A 140 10.49 -4.35 -7.55
C MET A 140 11.83 -4.41 -6.82
N ARG A 141 12.17 -5.51 -6.15
CA ARG A 141 13.49 -5.71 -5.52
C ARG A 141 14.55 -6.23 -6.50
N THR A 142 14.17 -6.65 -7.70
CA THR A 142 15.11 -7.17 -8.72
C THR A 142 16.02 -6.07 -9.28
N ASP A 143 15.56 -4.82 -9.27
CA ASP A 143 16.29 -3.66 -9.78
C ASP A 143 16.45 -2.60 -8.69
N THR A 144 17.65 -2.05 -8.56
CA THR A 144 17.94 -0.88 -7.71
C THR A 144 17.06 0.33 -8.04
N SER A 145 16.62 0.47 -9.29
CA SER A 145 15.70 1.52 -9.71
C SER A 145 14.26 1.28 -9.25
N MET A 146 13.93 0.06 -8.78
CA MET A 146 12.61 -0.42 -8.37
C MET A 146 11.52 -0.18 -9.43
N LEU A 147 11.87 -0.26 -10.71
CA LEU A 147 10.96 -0.09 -11.84
C LEU A 147 10.50 -1.44 -12.37
N VAL A 148 9.20 -1.54 -12.67
CA VAL A 148 8.64 -2.68 -13.42
C VAL A 148 8.32 -2.21 -14.83
N ARG A 149 8.95 -2.82 -15.83
CA ARG A 149 8.73 -2.46 -17.25
C ARG A 149 7.36 -2.94 -17.72
N THR A 150 6.79 -2.25 -18.71
CA THR A 150 5.49 -2.58 -19.33
C THR A 150 5.41 -4.03 -19.79
N GLN A 151 6.42 -4.53 -20.51
CA GLN A 151 6.48 -5.92 -20.96
C GLN A 151 6.37 -6.91 -19.79
N ARG A 152 6.99 -6.58 -18.66
CA ARG A 152 7.06 -7.45 -17.50
C ARG A 152 5.70 -7.66 -16.84
N PHE A 153 4.81 -6.67 -16.88
CA PHE A 153 3.42 -6.85 -16.45
C PHE A 153 2.67 -7.89 -17.30
N GLY A 154 2.95 -7.92 -18.61
CA GLY A 154 2.45 -8.95 -19.51
C GLY A 154 2.93 -10.35 -19.12
N ASP A 155 4.21 -10.50 -18.81
CA ASP A 155 4.78 -11.79 -18.38
C ASP A 155 4.18 -12.23 -17.04
N LEU A 156 4.11 -11.32 -16.06
CA LEU A 156 3.51 -11.59 -14.74
C LEU A 156 2.05 -12.02 -14.86
N ARG A 157 1.26 -11.39 -15.74
CA ARG A 157 -0.11 -11.80 -16.04
C ARG A 157 -0.17 -13.25 -16.49
N GLN A 158 0.69 -13.65 -17.42
CA GLN A 158 0.70 -15.03 -17.91
C GLN A 158 1.12 -16.02 -16.82
N ILE A 159 2.11 -15.64 -16.00
CA ILE A 159 2.55 -16.45 -14.86
C ILE A 159 1.40 -16.63 -13.85
N ILE A 160 0.64 -15.57 -13.55
CA ILE A 160 -0.51 -15.62 -12.65
C ILE A 160 -1.58 -16.56 -13.19
N VAL A 161 -2.02 -16.39 -14.45
CA VAL A 161 -3.07 -17.22 -15.05
C VAL A 161 -2.64 -18.69 -15.15
N ARG A 162 -1.37 -18.95 -15.43
CA ARG A 162 -0.81 -20.30 -15.40
C ARG A 162 -0.85 -20.93 -14.00
N THR A 163 -0.61 -20.14 -12.96
CA THR A 163 -0.60 -20.61 -11.57
C THR A 163 -2.00 -20.73 -10.99
N PHE A 164 -2.91 -19.84 -11.39
CA PHE A 164 -4.29 -19.74 -10.94
C PHE A 164 -5.25 -19.71 -12.14
N PRO A 165 -5.59 -20.86 -12.74
CA PRO A 165 -6.38 -20.94 -13.97
C PRO A 165 -7.80 -20.34 -13.92
N SER A 166 -8.32 -20.01 -12.74
CA SER A 166 -9.61 -19.34 -12.58
C SER A 166 -9.55 -17.83 -12.80
N GLU A 167 -8.36 -17.25 -12.90
CA GLU A 167 -8.17 -15.82 -13.03
C GLU A 167 -8.27 -15.36 -14.48
N TYR A 168 -8.91 -14.21 -14.69
CA TYR A 168 -9.03 -13.62 -16.01
C TYR A 168 -7.81 -12.73 -16.32
N PRO A 169 -7.13 -12.88 -17.47
CA PRO A 169 -5.89 -12.13 -17.75
C PRO A 169 -6.05 -10.61 -17.64
N ASP A 170 -7.15 -10.06 -18.12
CA ASP A 170 -7.36 -8.60 -18.20
C ASP A 170 -7.59 -7.95 -16.83
N ASP A 171 -8.00 -8.72 -15.82
CA ASP A 171 -8.11 -8.23 -14.44
C ASP A 171 -6.73 -7.87 -13.88
N TRP A 172 -5.69 -8.56 -14.33
CA TRP A 172 -4.33 -8.40 -13.84
C TRP A 172 -3.55 -7.36 -14.63
N TYR A 173 -3.62 -7.43 -15.96
CA TYR A 173 -2.95 -6.46 -16.82
C TYR A 173 -3.53 -6.40 -18.25
N VAL A 174 -3.80 -5.17 -18.69
CA VAL A 174 -4.12 -4.81 -20.07
C VAL A 174 -3.10 -3.78 -20.54
N SER A 175 -2.41 -4.08 -21.64
CA SER A 175 -1.50 -3.14 -22.31
C SER A 175 -2.28 -1.93 -22.85
N SER A 176 -1.61 -0.79 -22.97
CA SER A 176 -2.21 0.37 -23.64
C SER A 176 -2.52 0.05 -25.09
N TYR A 177 -3.66 0.53 -25.59
CA TYR A 177 -4.07 0.37 -26.99
C TYR A 177 -4.78 1.62 -27.48
N THR A 178 -4.91 1.77 -28.79
CA THR A 178 -5.70 2.84 -29.39
C THR A 178 -7.12 2.34 -29.61
N ASP A 179 -8.09 3.08 -29.10
CA ASP A 179 -9.50 2.80 -29.32
C ASP A 179 -9.84 2.89 -30.81
N LYS A 180 -10.53 1.86 -31.32
CA LYS A 180 -10.89 1.73 -32.73
C LYS A 180 -11.93 2.76 -33.16
N GLU A 181 -12.76 3.23 -32.22
CA GLU A 181 -13.88 4.13 -32.52
C GLU A 181 -13.49 5.61 -32.39
N GLY A 182 -12.63 5.96 -31.43
CA GLY A 182 -12.28 7.36 -31.13
C GLY A 182 -10.85 7.76 -31.43
N GLY A 183 -9.97 6.84 -31.85
CA GLY A 183 -8.53 7.10 -32.00
C GLY A 183 -7.83 7.51 -30.68
N ARG A 184 -8.52 7.39 -29.55
CA ARG A 184 -8.02 7.79 -28.22
C ARG A 184 -7.08 6.72 -27.70
N GLN A 185 -5.95 7.14 -27.14
CA GLN A 185 -5.03 6.23 -26.47
C GLN A 185 -5.62 5.82 -25.12
N VAL A 186 -5.90 4.54 -24.95
CA VAL A 186 -6.29 3.94 -23.68
C VAL A 186 -5.02 3.58 -22.91
N PRO A 187 -4.82 4.07 -21.68
CA PRO A 187 -3.65 3.74 -20.89
C PRO A 187 -3.68 2.28 -20.44
N CYS A 188 -2.52 1.75 -20.06
CA CYS A 188 -2.47 0.43 -19.44
C CYS A 188 -3.30 0.36 -18.15
N SER A 189 -3.89 -0.79 -17.88
CA SER A 189 -4.79 -0.99 -16.75
C SER A 189 -4.65 -2.39 -16.14
N GLY A 190 -5.42 -2.69 -15.09
CA GLY A 190 -5.36 -3.93 -14.33
C GLY A 190 -4.82 -3.76 -12.91
N LEU A 191 -4.97 -4.79 -12.10
CA LEU A 191 -4.66 -4.77 -10.67
C LEU A 191 -3.16 -4.53 -10.40
N LEU A 192 -2.26 -5.17 -11.16
CA LEU A 192 -0.82 -5.01 -11.00
C LEU A 192 -0.38 -3.56 -11.24
N VAL A 193 -0.93 -2.93 -12.28
CA VAL A 193 -0.61 -1.56 -12.65
C VAL A 193 -1.07 -0.59 -11.56
N ARG A 194 -2.31 -0.74 -11.09
CA ARG A 194 -2.86 0.10 -10.02
C ARG A 194 -2.01 0.00 -8.75
N LYS A 195 -1.70 -1.22 -8.32
CA LYS A 195 -0.87 -1.48 -7.13
C LYS A 195 0.56 -0.94 -7.29
N TYR A 196 1.18 -1.18 -8.45
CA TYR A 196 2.51 -0.67 -8.75
C TYR A 196 2.59 0.86 -8.63
N TYR A 197 1.65 1.60 -9.21
CA TYR A 197 1.68 3.06 -9.13
C TYR A 197 1.47 3.59 -7.72
N ILE A 198 0.66 2.91 -6.90
CA ILE A 198 0.51 3.24 -5.47
C ILE A 198 1.85 3.04 -4.76
N ILE A 199 2.46 1.86 -4.87
CA ILE A 199 3.75 1.54 -4.21
C ILE A 199 4.85 2.48 -4.71
N ARG A 200 4.94 2.70 -6.03
CA ARG A 200 5.92 3.60 -6.65
C ARG A 200 5.78 5.03 -6.12
N ARG A 201 4.55 5.53 -5.96
CA ARG A 201 4.31 6.86 -5.38
C ARG A 201 4.79 6.94 -3.93
N LEU A 202 4.56 5.89 -3.13
CA LEU A 202 5.06 5.83 -1.76
C LEU A 202 6.59 5.80 -1.69
N LEU A 203 7.25 5.04 -2.57
CA LEU A 203 8.71 4.99 -2.68
C LEU A 203 9.32 6.34 -3.10
N LEU A 204 8.67 7.06 -4.01
CA LEU A 204 9.08 8.41 -4.42
C LEU A 204 8.90 9.41 -3.26
N ASN A 205 7.76 9.36 -2.57
CA ASN A 205 7.44 10.28 -1.48
C ASN A 205 8.31 10.06 -0.23
N SER A 206 8.77 8.84 0.00
CA SER A 206 9.68 8.49 1.09
C SER A 206 11.15 8.78 0.79
N GLY A 207 11.48 9.17 -0.44
CA GLY A 207 12.86 9.39 -0.87
C GLY A 207 13.68 8.11 -1.05
N THR A 208 13.06 6.91 -0.96
CA THR A 208 13.73 5.62 -1.23
C THR A 208 14.17 5.51 -2.68
N VAL A 209 13.44 6.12 -3.61
CA VAL A 209 13.79 6.15 -5.03
C VAL A 209 13.67 7.57 -5.56
N TYR A 210 14.60 7.99 -6.41
CA TYR A 210 14.59 9.32 -7.01
C TYR A 210 13.85 9.35 -8.35
N SER A 211 13.11 10.42 -8.60
CA SER A 211 12.57 10.71 -9.93
C SER A 211 13.66 11.31 -10.81
N ALA A 212 13.87 10.75 -12.00
CA ALA A 212 14.83 11.26 -12.98
C ALA A 212 14.57 12.73 -13.38
N LYS A 213 13.35 13.25 -13.15
CA LYS A 213 12.97 14.64 -13.43
C LYS A 213 13.51 15.66 -12.40
N GLY A 214 14.19 15.21 -11.33
CA GLY A 214 14.66 16.07 -10.24
C GLY A 214 16.11 16.56 -10.33
N LYS A 215 16.87 16.24 -11.40
CA LYS A 215 18.24 16.72 -11.55
C LYS A 215 18.24 18.21 -11.95
N LYS A 216 17.94 19.10 -10.98
CA LYS A 216 18.32 20.51 -11.08
C LYS A 216 19.82 20.52 -11.28
N ARG A 217 20.26 21.08 -12.41
CA ARG A 217 21.66 21.41 -12.67
C ARG A 217 22.09 22.32 -11.53
N THR A 218 22.81 21.80 -10.56
CA THR A 218 23.65 22.61 -9.69
C THR A 218 24.79 23.10 -10.58
N SER A 219 24.56 24.25 -11.21
CA SER A 219 25.60 25.03 -11.86
C SER A 219 26.68 25.29 -10.81
N SER A 220 27.88 24.88 -11.14
CA SER A 220 29.12 25.12 -10.41
C SER A 220 29.23 26.60 -10.03
N GLU A 221 29.30 26.89 -8.74
CA GLU A 221 29.97 28.10 -8.25
C GLU A 221 31.47 27.85 -8.39
N THR A 222 32.05 28.42 -9.44
CA THR A 222 33.49 28.64 -9.53
C THR A 222 33.75 30.04 -8.99
N ILE A 223 34.45 30.12 -7.86
CA ILE A 223 35.17 31.34 -7.42
C ILE A 223 36.52 31.34 -8.13
#